data_AF-A0A059D6B7-F1
#
_entry.id   AF-A0A059D6B7-F1
#
_cell.length_a   1.000
_cell.length_b   1.000
_cell.length_c   1.000
_cell.angle_alpha   90.00
_cell.angle_beta   90.00
_cell.angle_gamma   90.00
#
_symmetry.space_group_name_H-M   'P 1'
#
loop_
_entity.id
_entity.type
_entity.pdbx_description
1 polymer ?
#
loop_
_entity_poly.entity_id
_entity_poly.type
_entity_poly.pdbx_seq_one_letter_code
_entity_poly.pdbx_strand_id
1 'polypeptide(L)'
;MHSKKAFEIVEIELGFMYDLLYTKVPLLNCAWGIIRWVINVSVPCAVLVLLVLQDRKDYPKVDVCITFLLLSVTILLEIYSLFQAISSVWVDHWLLQRPRRSTISSAVCFLQFLRSQRWGTVALLSFLKLIIGKRNGIFHNCLRFAKLDKKVGKNFNITYREFKINSKKWILDHLRKTPEQRRLVTLKEEVSDLLKCSNLDNLTWSVEAVEFDQSIMIWHIATELCYHEDRGRMQGEIPVTEFKMSKLVSRYMLYLLVFHPSKLPTVIGEIRYEDTLIESQKFFEDRKEDMKKPPPSGQCSCNKQHKSRESRHLCKVCHLLLQMTTDLPPHKLRADKSTSVLFEAFRLASQLKLDDQKWRVISQVWAMMLFYSVRQSKGYEHCDSLSRGGELLSHIWLLMAHLGIVQTVHPPGGDCITKLITK
;
A
#
# COMPACT_ATOMS: atom_id res chain seq x y z
N MET A 1 -9.55 -18.87 -14.63
CA MET A 1 -9.72 -18.59 -13.17
C MET A 1 -10.35 -17.22 -12.91
N HIS A 2 -11.32 -17.11 -11.99
CA HIS A 2 -11.97 -15.85 -11.60
C HIS A 2 -11.04 -15.00 -10.69
N SER A 3 -11.05 -13.66 -10.81
CA SER A 3 -10.13 -12.77 -10.07
C SER A 3 -10.18 -12.96 -8.56
N LYS A 4 -11.38 -13.12 -8.00
CA LYS A 4 -11.58 -13.43 -6.58
C LYS A 4 -10.80 -14.69 -6.14
N LYS A 5 -10.94 -15.78 -6.89
CA LYS A 5 -10.27 -17.06 -6.60
C LYS A 5 -8.75 -16.95 -6.71
N ALA A 6 -8.23 -16.17 -7.67
CA ALA A 6 -6.79 -15.95 -7.81
C ALA A 6 -6.17 -15.27 -6.59
N PHE A 7 -6.81 -14.20 -6.12
CA PHE A 7 -6.35 -13.50 -4.93
C PHE A 7 -6.54 -14.33 -3.65
N GLU A 8 -7.59 -15.16 -3.57
CA GLU A 8 -7.78 -16.08 -2.43
C GLU A 8 -6.67 -17.13 -2.37
N ILE A 9 -6.27 -17.71 -3.51
CA ILE A 9 -5.15 -18.68 -3.56
C ILE A 9 -3.84 -18.00 -3.12
N VAL A 10 -3.54 -16.82 -3.65
CA VAL A 10 -2.34 -16.08 -3.27
C VAL A 10 -2.35 -15.65 -1.81
N GLU A 11 -3.50 -15.25 -1.27
CA GLU A 11 -3.64 -14.92 0.15
C GLU A 11 -3.38 -16.15 1.05
N ILE A 12 -3.85 -17.33 0.63
CA ILE A 12 -3.58 -18.60 1.31
C ILE A 12 -2.08 -18.92 1.29
N GLU A 13 -1.42 -18.81 0.14
CA GLU A 13 0.01 -19.09 -0.01
C GLU A 13 0.90 -18.11 0.76
N LEU A 14 0.59 -16.81 0.71
CA LEU A 14 1.29 -15.81 1.53
C LEU A 14 1.06 -16.07 3.03
N GLY A 15 -0.12 -16.59 3.40
CA GLY A 15 -0.40 -17.10 4.74
C GLY A 15 0.54 -18.24 5.14
N PHE A 16 0.73 -19.23 4.24
CA PHE A 16 1.68 -20.32 4.46
C PHE A 16 3.13 -19.84 4.57
N MET A 17 3.55 -18.90 3.71
CA MET A 17 4.89 -18.30 3.77
C MET A 17 5.11 -17.56 5.08
N TYR A 18 4.12 -16.81 5.56
CA TYR A 18 4.18 -16.15 6.86
C TYR A 18 4.33 -17.16 7.99
N ASP A 19 3.49 -18.21 8.00
CA ASP A 19 3.52 -19.23 9.03
C ASP A 19 4.89 -19.94 9.03
N LEU A 20 5.50 -20.18 7.86
CA LEU A 20 6.83 -20.77 7.74
C LEU A 20 7.95 -19.87 8.28
N LEU A 21 7.91 -18.56 7.96
CA LEU A 21 9.02 -17.63 8.23
C LEU A 21 8.94 -16.97 9.61
N TYR A 22 7.74 -16.67 10.10
CA TYR A 22 7.53 -15.82 11.27
C TYR A 22 6.88 -16.54 12.45
N THR A 23 6.41 -17.78 12.27
CA THR A 23 5.75 -18.50 13.35
C THR A 23 6.45 -19.81 13.67
N LYS A 24 6.20 -20.33 14.87
CA LYS A 24 6.71 -21.64 15.32
C LYS A 24 5.90 -22.82 14.74
N VAL A 25 4.94 -22.57 13.83
CA VAL A 25 4.02 -23.59 13.29
C VAL A 25 4.73 -24.80 12.68
N PRO A 26 5.80 -24.64 11.87
CA PRO A 26 6.51 -25.80 11.32
C PRO A 26 7.10 -26.72 12.40
N LEU A 27 7.55 -26.15 13.52
CA LEU A 27 8.10 -26.91 14.64
C LEU A 27 6.98 -27.64 15.41
N LEU A 28 5.82 -27.00 15.58
CA LEU A 28 4.66 -27.57 16.28
C LEU A 28 4.04 -28.78 15.54
N ASN A 29 4.29 -28.92 14.23
CA ASN A 29 3.86 -30.09 13.47
C ASN A 29 4.73 -31.34 13.70
N CYS A 30 5.85 -31.24 14.42
CA CYS A 30 6.66 -32.38 14.83
C CYS A 30 6.41 -32.75 16.30
N ALA A 31 6.40 -34.05 16.62
CA ALA A 31 6.25 -34.55 17.99
C ALA A 31 7.28 -33.90 18.95
N TRP A 32 8.52 -33.70 18.47
CA TRP A 32 9.57 -33.01 19.22
C TRP A 32 9.26 -31.53 19.51
N GLY A 33 8.60 -30.82 18.60
CA GLY A 33 8.21 -29.43 18.83
C GLY A 33 7.03 -29.28 19.79
N ILE A 34 6.10 -30.24 19.79
CA ILE A 34 5.04 -30.30 20.81
C ILE A 34 5.66 -30.52 22.19
N ILE A 35 6.59 -31.47 22.32
CA ILE A 35 7.31 -31.71 23.59
C ILE A 35 8.05 -30.46 24.05
N ARG A 36 8.81 -29.81 23.15
CA ARG A 36 9.52 -28.56 23.46
C ARG A 36 8.57 -27.45 23.90
N TRP A 37 7.40 -27.33 23.27
CA TRP A 37 6.39 -26.35 23.66
C TRP A 37 5.81 -26.63 25.04
N VAL A 38 5.47 -27.89 25.35
CA VAL A 38 5.00 -28.28 26.69
C VAL A 38 6.03 -27.92 27.75
N ILE A 39 7.31 -28.21 27.50
CA ILE A 39 8.41 -27.86 28.41
C ILE A 39 8.52 -26.33 28.57
N ASN A 40 8.47 -25.58 27.46
CA ASN A 40 8.57 -24.12 27.47
C ASN A 40 7.44 -23.43 28.24
N VAL A 41 6.25 -24.04 28.34
CA VAL A 41 5.13 -23.51 29.13
C VAL A 41 5.19 -24.03 30.57
N SER A 42 5.50 -25.31 30.76
CA SER A 42 5.47 -25.94 32.08
C SER A 42 6.55 -25.38 33.01
N VAL A 43 7.75 -25.08 32.49
CA VAL A 43 8.87 -24.59 33.31
C VAL A 43 8.58 -23.19 33.87
N PRO A 44 8.20 -22.15 33.08
CA PRO A 44 7.81 -20.86 33.63
C PRO A 44 6.62 -20.93 34.58
N CYS A 45 5.61 -21.76 34.28
CA CYS A 45 4.48 -21.98 35.18
C CYS A 45 4.92 -22.58 36.52
N ALA A 46 5.80 -23.59 36.51
CA ALA A 46 6.34 -24.19 37.72
C ALA A 46 7.15 -23.17 38.54
N VAL A 47 8.00 -22.39 37.88
CA VAL A 47 8.77 -21.30 38.52
C VAL A 47 7.84 -20.25 39.11
N LEU A 48 6.79 -19.84 38.39
CA LEU A 48 5.79 -18.91 38.89
C LEU A 48 5.12 -19.43 40.17
N VAL A 49 4.71 -20.70 40.18
CA VAL A 49 4.10 -21.34 41.36
C VAL A 49 5.09 -21.39 42.52
N LEU A 50 6.33 -21.82 42.29
CA LEU A 50 7.37 -21.87 43.33
C LEU A 50 7.65 -20.49 43.94
N LEU A 51 7.71 -19.44 43.11
CA LEU A 51 7.92 -18.06 43.54
C LEU A 51 6.73 -17.44 44.29
N VAL A 52 5.51 -17.96 44.09
CA VAL A 52 4.33 -17.60 44.88
C VAL A 52 4.36 -18.29 46.24
N LEU A 53 4.89 -19.52 46.31
CA LEU A 53 4.94 -20.31 47.55
C LEU A 53 6.11 -19.94 48.47
N GLN A 54 7.17 -19.34 47.95
CA GLN A 54 8.37 -18.99 48.73
C GLN A 54 8.20 -17.67 49.50
N ASP A 55 8.64 -17.63 50.78
CA ASP A 55 8.65 -16.40 51.58
C ASP A 55 9.68 -15.40 51.03
N ARG A 56 9.24 -14.17 50.74
CA ARG A 56 9.97 -13.16 49.94
C ARG A 56 10.68 -12.10 50.77
N LYS A 57 10.79 -12.27 52.08
CA LYS A 57 11.22 -11.23 53.03
C LYS A 57 12.64 -10.70 52.79
N ASP A 58 13.54 -11.52 52.23
CA ASP A 58 14.95 -11.18 52.04
C ASP A 58 15.25 -10.55 50.66
N TYR A 59 14.25 -10.42 49.78
CA TYR A 59 14.46 -9.94 48.41
C TYR A 59 13.97 -8.50 48.21
N PRO A 60 14.66 -7.70 47.39
CA PRO A 60 14.19 -6.38 46.99
C PRO A 60 12.82 -6.48 46.29
N LYS A 61 11.85 -5.67 46.72
CA LYS A 61 10.48 -5.67 46.15
C LYS A 61 10.46 -5.42 44.63
N VAL A 62 11.44 -4.65 44.13
CA VAL A 62 11.57 -4.32 42.70
C VAL A 62 11.92 -5.57 41.89
N ASP A 63 12.90 -6.36 42.33
CA ASP A 63 13.34 -7.57 41.62
C ASP A 63 12.25 -8.65 41.61
N VAL A 64 11.50 -8.75 42.71
CA VAL A 64 10.31 -9.59 42.82
C VAL A 64 9.28 -9.20 41.76
N CYS A 65 8.97 -7.90 41.64
CA CYS A 65 8.01 -7.38 40.67
C CYS A 65 8.47 -7.64 39.22
N ILE A 66 9.73 -7.34 38.90
CA ILE A 66 10.31 -7.57 37.57
C ILE A 66 10.21 -9.05 37.19
N THR A 67 10.54 -9.95 38.11
CA THR A 67 10.51 -11.40 37.84
C THR A 67 9.10 -11.90 37.55
N PHE A 68 8.11 -11.47 38.34
CA PHE A 68 6.70 -11.81 38.10
C PHE A 68 6.21 -11.29 36.75
N LEU A 69 6.60 -10.07 36.39
CA LEU A 69 6.23 -9.45 35.12
C LEU A 69 6.83 -10.21 33.94
N LEU A 70 8.12 -10.55 33.99
CA LEU A 70 8.81 -11.31 32.95
C LEU A 70 8.21 -12.72 32.76
N LEU A 71 7.92 -13.43 33.86
CA LEU A 71 7.29 -14.76 33.80
C LEU A 71 5.88 -14.69 33.21
N SER A 72 5.08 -13.70 33.65
CA SER A 72 3.71 -13.52 33.15
C SER A 72 3.70 -13.21 31.65
N VAL A 73 4.56 -12.29 31.19
CA VAL A 73 4.70 -11.95 29.77
C VAL A 73 5.17 -13.16 28.96
N THR A 74 6.11 -13.95 29.49
CA THR A 74 6.60 -15.16 28.81
C THR A 74 5.50 -16.20 28.62
N ILE A 75 4.70 -16.47 29.66
CA ILE A 75 3.56 -17.39 29.58
C ILE A 75 2.51 -16.88 28.59
N LEU A 76 2.17 -15.58 28.65
CA LEU A 76 1.22 -14.97 27.72
C LEU A 76 1.68 -15.06 26.26
N LEU A 77 2.96 -14.84 25.98
CA LEU A 77 3.54 -14.96 24.64
C LEU A 77 3.48 -16.41 24.12
N GLU A 78 3.70 -17.42 24.96
CA GLU A 78 3.60 -18.82 24.54
C GLU A 78 2.15 -19.29 24.36
N ILE A 79 1.19 -18.74 25.14
CA ILE A 79 -0.24 -18.96 24.88
C ILE A 79 -0.64 -18.31 23.54
N TYR A 80 -0.15 -17.10 23.27
CA TYR A 80 -0.41 -16.40 22.02
C TYR A 80 0.18 -17.15 20.81
N SER A 81 1.38 -17.73 20.94
CA SER A 81 2.01 -18.54 19.88
C SER A 81 1.18 -19.79 19.55
N LEU A 82 0.56 -20.42 20.56
CA LEU A 82 -0.38 -21.54 20.35
C LEU A 82 -1.67 -21.09 19.65
N PHE A 83 -2.22 -19.94 20.03
CA PHE A 83 -3.40 -19.40 19.35
C PHE A 83 -3.12 -19.07 17.87
N GLN A 84 -1.95 -18.51 17.57
CA GLN A 84 -1.50 -18.31 16.19
C GLN A 84 -1.35 -19.64 15.44
N ALA A 85 -0.85 -20.68 16.09
CA ALA A 85 -0.68 -21.99 15.47
C ALA A 85 -2.01 -22.68 15.14
N ILE A 86 -3.00 -22.57 16.02
CA ILE A 86 -4.35 -23.13 15.78
C ILE A 86 -5.08 -22.37 14.67
N SER A 87 -4.84 -21.06 14.55
CA SER A 87 -5.42 -20.23 13.47
C SER A 87 -4.65 -20.32 12.14
N SER A 88 -3.51 -21.03 12.11
CA SER A 88 -2.68 -21.19 10.92
C SER A 88 -3.36 -22.05 9.86
N VAL A 89 -3.04 -21.78 8.59
CA VAL A 89 -3.63 -22.51 7.44
C VAL A 89 -3.21 -23.99 7.42
N TRP A 90 -2.12 -24.32 8.13
CA TRP A 90 -1.63 -25.69 8.30
C TRP A 90 -2.66 -26.61 8.97
N VAL A 91 -3.55 -26.06 9.79
CA VAL A 91 -4.64 -26.81 10.40
C VAL A 91 -5.67 -27.25 9.36
N ASP A 92 -5.92 -26.45 8.31
CA ASP A 92 -6.82 -26.83 7.21
C ASP A 92 -6.24 -28.02 6.43
N HIS A 93 -4.93 -28.01 6.16
CA HIS A 93 -4.24 -29.15 5.53
C HIS A 93 -4.25 -30.40 6.43
N TRP A 94 -4.02 -30.23 7.73
CA TRP A 94 -4.07 -31.32 8.71
C TRP A 94 -5.49 -31.90 8.88
N LEU A 95 -6.53 -31.06 8.84
CA LEU A 95 -7.94 -31.48 8.86
C LEU A 95 -8.35 -32.22 7.59
N LEU A 96 -7.85 -31.80 6.42
CA LEU A 96 -8.15 -32.46 5.14
C LEU A 96 -7.53 -33.87 5.05
N GLN A 97 -6.41 -34.12 5.75
CA GLN A 97 -5.74 -35.42 5.75
C GLN A 97 -6.31 -36.45 6.75
N ARG A 98 -7.17 -36.05 7.70
CA ARG A 98 -7.74 -36.99 8.70
C ARG A 98 -9.26 -37.12 8.59
N PRO A 99 -9.81 -38.36 8.60
CA PRO A 99 -11.25 -38.57 8.55
C PRO A 99 -11.94 -38.04 9.82
N ARG A 100 -13.10 -37.43 9.58
CA ARG A 100 -13.93 -36.63 10.47
C ARG A 100 -14.51 -37.45 11.63
N ARG A 101 -14.12 -37.14 12.88
CA ARG A 101 -14.93 -37.16 14.13
C ARG A 101 -14.04 -37.19 15.39
N SER A 102 -13.79 -36.03 15.98
CA SER A 102 -13.41 -35.91 17.39
C SER A 102 -13.82 -34.55 17.95
N THR A 103 -14.07 -34.44 19.24
CA THR A 103 -14.35 -33.18 19.97
C THR A 103 -13.26 -32.13 19.74
N ILE A 104 -12.02 -32.58 19.53
CA ILE A 104 -10.86 -31.73 19.19
C ILE A 104 -11.09 -31.02 17.85
N SER A 105 -11.64 -31.68 16.83
CA SER A 105 -11.95 -31.05 15.54
C SER A 105 -12.98 -29.93 15.67
N SER A 106 -13.98 -30.09 16.55
CA SER A 106 -14.99 -29.05 16.78
C SER A 106 -14.42 -27.84 17.51
N ALA A 107 -13.56 -28.05 18.51
CA ALA A 107 -12.88 -26.96 19.22
C ALA A 107 -11.89 -26.21 18.31
N VAL A 108 -11.17 -26.95 17.45
CA VAL A 108 -10.27 -26.38 16.44
C VAL A 108 -11.04 -25.57 15.40
N CYS A 109 -12.18 -26.05 14.89
CA CYS A 109 -13.05 -25.27 14.00
C CYS A 109 -13.64 -24.03 14.67
N PHE A 110 -14.00 -24.10 15.96
CA PHE A 110 -14.48 -22.94 16.72
C PHE A 110 -13.37 -21.89 16.90
N LEU A 111 -12.14 -22.32 17.14
CA LEU A 111 -10.98 -21.42 17.23
C LEU A 111 -10.56 -20.87 15.86
N GLN A 112 -10.74 -21.61 14.77
CA GLN A 112 -10.57 -21.12 13.40
C GLN A 112 -11.55 -19.99 13.05
N PHE A 113 -12.71 -19.89 13.69
CA PHE A 113 -13.65 -18.77 13.48
C PHE A 113 -13.06 -17.41 13.89
N LEU A 114 -12.04 -17.40 14.76
CA LEU A 114 -11.29 -16.19 15.13
C LEU A 114 -10.21 -15.82 14.10
N ARG A 115 -10.15 -16.48 12.94
CA ARG A 115 -9.24 -16.14 11.85
C ARG A 115 -9.45 -14.69 11.43
N SER A 116 -8.53 -13.82 11.83
CA SER A 116 -8.52 -12.46 11.35
C SER A 116 -8.18 -12.48 9.85
N GLN A 117 -8.92 -11.70 9.08
CA GLN A 117 -8.59 -11.44 7.69
C GLN A 117 -7.22 -10.74 7.67
N ARG A 118 -6.15 -11.51 7.40
CA ARG A 118 -4.76 -11.02 7.54
C ARG A 118 -4.45 -9.94 6.50
N TRP A 119 -5.13 -9.98 5.35
CA TRP A 119 -5.07 -8.98 4.30
C TRP A 119 -6.47 -8.49 3.90
N GLY A 120 -6.55 -7.28 3.36
CA GLY A 120 -7.82 -6.75 2.87
C GLY A 120 -7.88 -5.24 2.80
N THR A 121 -6.97 -4.54 3.50
CA THR A 121 -6.86 -3.07 3.44
C THR A 121 -5.54 -2.63 2.83
N VAL A 122 -5.59 -1.53 2.08
CA VAL A 122 -4.42 -0.89 1.47
C VAL A 122 -4.27 0.51 2.07
N ALA A 123 -3.05 0.83 2.50
CA ALA A 123 -2.68 2.16 2.95
C ALA A 123 -2.58 3.12 1.76
N LEU A 124 -3.23 4.27 1.86
CA LEU A 124 -3.33 5.26 0.78
C LEU A 124 -2.90 6.63 1.31
N LEU A 125 -2.08 7.33 0.55
CA LEU A 125 -1.66 8.70 0.84
C LEU A 125 -2.16 9.65 -0.26
N SER A 126 -2.69 10.81 0.12
CA SER A 126 -3.15 11.84 -0.80
C SER A 126 -2.37 13.13 -0.57
N PHE A 127 -1.68 13.59 -1.60
CA PHE A 127 -0.88 14.80 -1.55
C PHE A 127 -1.74 16.03 -1.25
N LEU A 128 -2.90 16.16 -1.90
CA LEU A 128 -3.77 17.32 -1.69
C LEU A 128 -4.39 17.38 -0.30
N LYS A 129 -4.72 16.22 0.30
CA LYS A 129 -5.22 16.17 1.69
C LYS A 129 -4.16 16.67 2.67
N LEU A 130 -2.90 16.31 2.46
CA LEU A 130 -1.78 16.73 3.30
C LEU A 130 -1.58 18.24 3.27
N ILE A 131 -1.63 18.84 2.07
CA ILE A 131 -1.52 20.29 1.90
C ILE A 131 -2.64 21.01 2.65
N ILE A 132 -3.88 20.53 2.54
CA ILE A 132 -5.05 21.19 3.15
C ILE A 132 -5.13 20.93 4.66
N GLY A 133 -4.79 19.72 5.11
CA GLY A 133 -4.93 19.29 6.51
C GLY A 133 -3.97 19.98 7.47
N LYS A 134 -2.77 20.34 7.01
CA LYS A 134 -1.78 21.06 7.84
C LYS A 134 -2.20 22.50 8.17
N ARG A 135 -3.24 23.03 7.50
CA ARG A 135 -3.85 24.34 7.80
C ARG A 135 -4.54 24.40 9.17
N ASN A 136 -4.74 23.25 9.84
CA ASN A 136 -5.44 23.13 11.13
C ASN A 136 -4.55 22.57 12.26
N GLY A 137 -3.23 22.56 12.13
CA GLY A 137 -2.31 21.99 13.13
C GLY A 137 -2.15 22.88 14.38
N ILE A 138 -2.31 22.26 15.57
CA ILE A 138 -2.32 22.92 16.89
C ILE A 138 -0.89 23.16 17.44
N PHE A 139 0.14 22.53 16.87
CA PHE A 139 1.51 22.52 17.42
C PHE A 139 2.50 23.39 16.63
N HIS A 140 2.26 24.71 16.57
CA HIS A 140 3.22 25.64 15.97
C HIS A 140 4.31 26.14 16.94
N ASN A 141 4.12 26.00 18.27
CA ASN A 141 4.96 26.69 19.25
C ASN A 141 6.17 25.90 19.81
N CYS A 142 6.48 24.69 19.32
CA CYS A 142 7.60 23.92 19.88
C CYS A 142 8.53 23.34 18.80
N LEU A 143 9.66 24.01 18.54
CA LEU A 143 10.67 23.61 17.55
C LEU A 143 11.22 22.19 17.81
N ARG A 144 11.33 21.77 19.07
CA ARG A 144 11.91 20.47 19.48
C ARG A 144 11.04 19.28 19.05
N PHE A 145 9.74 19.49 18.87
CA PHE A 145 8.80 18.49 18.38
C PHE A 145 8.49 18.61 16.89
N ALA A 146 9.03 19.60 16.15
CA ALA A 146 8.70 19.79 14.74
C ALA A 146 9.02 18.56 13.86
N LYS A 147 10.11 17.83 14.14
CA LYS A 147 10.42 16.57 13.44
C LYS A 147 9.46 15.42 13.81
N LEU A 148 9.06 15.36 15.08
CA LEU A 148 8.09 14.37 15.58
C LEU A 148 6.69 14.67 15.04
N ASP A 149 6.24 15.93 15.08
CA ASP A 149 5.00 16.43 14.49
C ASP A 149 4.96 16.18 12.97
N LYS A 150 6.08 16.36 12.26
CA LYS A 150 6.18 16.04 10.83
C LYS A 150 5.99 14.54 10.57
N LYS A 151 6.62 13.66 11.36
CA LYS A 151 6.53 12.20 11.18
C LYS A 151 5.17 11.65 11.64
N VAL A 152 4.62 12.21 12.71
CA VAL A 152 3.30 11.87 13.27
C VAL A 152 2.17 12.39 12.37
N GLY A 153 2.28 13.63 11.87
CA GLY A 153 1.34 14.23 10.93
C GLY A 153 1.28 13.50 9.59
N LYS A 154 2.42 12.97 9.09
CA LYS A 154 2.45 12.05 7.95
C LYS A 154 1.57 10.82 8.21
N ASN A 155 1.73 10.17 9.37
CA ASN A 155 0.98 8.95 9.73
C ASN A 155 -0.53 9.19 9.86
N PHE A 156 -0.96 10.33 10.40
CA PHE A 156 -2.39 10.66 10.55
C PHE A 156 -3.12 10.83 9.20
N ASN A 157 -2.41 11.09 8.12
CA ASN A 157 -3.00 11.26 6.79
C ASN A 157 -3.08 9.96 5.97
N ILE A 158 -2.57 8.84 6.51
CA ILE A 158 -2.72 7.52 5.90
C ILE A 158 -4.19 7.11 6.01
N THR A 159 -4.84 6.90 4.87
CA THR A 159 -6.19 6.35 4.81
C THR A 159 -6.11 4.87 4.46
N TYR A 160 -6.77 4.02 5.25
CA TYR A 160 -6.89 2.59 4.92
C TYR A 160 -8.18 2.35 4.14
N ARG A 161 -8.08 1.60 3.05
CA ARG A 161 -9.24 1.26 2.22
C ARG A 161 -9.27 -0.21 1.87
N GLU A 162 -10.45 -0.81 2.01
CA GLU A 162 -10.67 -2.19 1.62
C GLU A 162 -10.46 -2.42 0.12
N PHE A 163 -9.77 -3.50 -0.23
CA PHE A 163 -9.44 -3.88 -1.60
C PHE A 163 -10.58 -4.69 -2.24
N LYS A 164 -11.53 -3.98 -2.85
CA LYS A 164 -12.75 -4.55 -3.42
C LYS A 164 -12.51 -5.49 -4.61
N ILE A 165 -13.51 -6.34 -4.92
CA ILE A 165 -13.50 -7.30 -6.04
C ILE A 165 -13.17 -6.62 -7.38
N ASN A 166 -13.72 -5.44 -7.65
CA ASN A 166 -13.45 -4.71 -8.90
C ASN A 166 -11.97 -4.33 -9.04
N SER A 167 -11.29 -4.04 -7.92
CA SER A 167 -9.87 -3.74 -7.88
C SER A 167 -9.03 -4.99 -8.18
N LYS A 168 -9.39 -6.13 -7.58
CA LYS A 168 -8.79 -7.44 -7.86
C LYS A 168 -8.93 -7.80 -9.34
N LYS A 169 -10.12 -7.58 -9.92
CA LYS A 169 -10.39 -7.80 -11.35
C LYS A 169 -9.51 -6.89 -12.23
N TRP A 170 -9.44 -5.60 -11.93
CA TRP A 170 -8.65 -4.64 -12.71
C TRP A 170 -7.16 -5.02 -12.77
N ILE A 171 -6.56 -5.46 -11.66
CA ILE A 171 -5.16 -5.92 -11.65
C ILE A 171 -4.99 -7.16 -12.53
N LEU A 172 -5.85 -8.16 -12.34
CA LEU A 172 -5.78 -9.41 -13.10
C LEU A 172 -5.96 -9.19 -14.60
N ASP A 173 -6.88 -8.29 -14.98
CA ASP A 173 -7.13 -7.94 -16.38
C ASP A 173 -5.91 -7.25 -17.01
N HIS A 174 -5.20 -6.38 -16.27
CA HIS A 174 -3.96 -5.77 -16.75
C HIS A 174 -2.83 -6.79 -16.83
N LEU A 175 -2.65 -7.65 -15.82
CA LEU A 175 -1.63 -8.70 -15.83
C LEU A 175 -1.77 -9.65 -17.03
N ARG A 176 -2.99 -10.04 -17.38
CA ARG A 176 -3.25 -10.91 -18.54
C ARG A 176 -2.97 -10.24 -19.88
N LYS A 177 -3.11 -8.92 -19.96
CA LYS A 177 -2.83 -8.14 -21.16
C LYS A 177 -1.34 -7.83 -21.31
N THR A 178 -0.55 -8.01 -20.24
CA THR A 178 0.90 -7.86 -20.29
C THR A 178 1.50 -9.07 -21.01
N PRO A 179 2.11 -8.90 -22.20
CA PRO A 179 2.70 -10.01 -22.93
C PRO A 179 3.91 -10.59 -22.17
N GLU A 180 4.07 -11.91 -22.22
CA GLU A 180 5.17 -12.63 -21.54
C GLU A 180 6.57 -12.15 -21.96
N GLN A 181 6.73 -11.63 -23.19
CA GLN A 181 7.99 -11.08 -23.71
C GLN A 181 8.46 -9.76 -23.06
N ARG A 182 7.64 -9.05 -22.27
CA ARG A 182 8.04 -7.79 -21.58
C ARG A 182 8.89 -8.00 -20.32
N ARG A 183 9.64 -9.10 -20.26
CA ARG A 183 10.55 -9.41 -19.15
C ARG A 183 11.77 -8.48 -19.09
N LEU A 184 12.16 -7.87 -20.22
CA LEU A 184 13.40 -7.07 -20.33
C LEU A 184 13.19 -5.57 -20.66
N VAL A 185 11.96 -5.13 -20.89
CA VAL A 185 11.69 -3.77 -21.37
C VAL A 185 11.71 -2.79 -20.19
N THR A 186 12.40 -1.66 -20.35
CA THR A 186 12.44 -0.62 -19.32
C THR A 186 11.08 0.06 -19.20
N LEU A 187 10.69 0.53 -18.01
CA LEU A 187 9.44 1.27 -17.82
C LEU A 187 9.31 2.45 -18.80
N LYS A 188 10.43 3.10 -19.11
CA LYS A 188 10.49 4.25 -20.01
C LYS A 188 10.01 3.87 -21.41
N GLU A 189 10.50 2.77 -21.95
CA GLU A 189 10.08 2.24 -23.24
C GLU A 189 8.61 1.81 -23.22
N GLU A 190 8.16 1.06 -22.21
CA GLU A 190 6.77 0.59 -22.12
C GLU A 190 5.75 1.74 -22.09
N VAL A 191 6.04 2.79 -21.32
CA VAL A 191 5.14 3.95 -21.22
C VAL A 191 5.25 4.85 -22.45
N SER A 192 6.43 5.01 -23.04
CA SER A 192 6.61 5.78 -24.29
C SER A 192 5.82 5.15 -25.43
N ASP A 193 5.92 3.84 -25.61
CA ASP A 193 5.17 3.10 -26.63
C ASP A 193 3.66 3.20 -26.42
N LEU A 194 3.21 3.13 -25.16
CA LEU A 194 1.80 3.31 -24.81
C LEU A 194 1.31 4.72 -25.19
N LEU A 195 2.07 5.76 -24.83
CA LEU A 195 1.70 7.14 -25.11
C LEU A 195 1.67 7.40 -26.63
N LYS A 196 2.63 6.85 -27.38
CA LYS A 196 2.65 6.84 -28.85
C LYS A 196 1.41 6.20 -29.45
N CYS A 197 1.06 4.99 -29.01
CA CYS A 197 -0.12 4.28 -29.49
C CYS A 197 -1.44 5.01 -29.17
N SER A 198 -1.43 5.89 -28.17
CA SER A 198 -2.57 6.70 -27.76
C SER A 198 -2.57 8.12 -28.35
N ASN A 199 -1.65 8.47 -29.27
CA ASN A 199 -1.47 9.81 -29.84
C ASN A 199 -1.13 10.91 -28.79
N LEU A 200 -0.39 10.54 -27.74
CA LEU A 200 0.02 11.42 -26.63
C LEU A 200 1.56 11.54 -26.50
N ASP A 201 2.26 11.61 -27.63
CA ASP A 201 3.73 11.73 -27.69
C ASP A 201 4.27 12.92 -26.90
N ASN A 202 3.47 13.98 -26.82
CA ASN A 202 3.80 15.18 -26.05
C ASN A 202 3.88 14.95 -24.53
N LEU A 203 3.55 13.76 -24.02
CA LEU A 203 3.61 13.39 -22.60
C LEU A 203 4.80 12.51 -22.23
N THR A 204 5.59 12.01 -23.20
CA THR A 204 6.67 11.04 -22.91
C THR A 204 7.73 11.61 -21.96
N TRP A 205 7.94 12.94 -21.97
CA TRP A 205 8.81 13.65 -21.04
C TRP A 205 8.53 13.33 -19.56
N SER A 206 7.28 13.02 -19.22
CA SER A 206 6.85 12.74 -17.84
C SER A 206 7.38 11.41 -17.27
N VAL A 207 8.00 10.57 -18.12
CA VAL A 207 8.61 9.28 -17.74
C VAL A 207 10.03 9.11 -18.30
N GLU A 208 10.30 9.59 -19.52
CA GLU A 208 11.62 9.45 -20.14
C GLU A 208 12.67 10.39 -19.53
N ALA A 209 12.30 11.66 -19.34
CA ALA A 209 13.20 12.73 -18.94
C ALA A 209 13.38 12.87 -17.42
N VAL A 210 12.72 12.03 -16.63
CA VAL A 210 12.67 12.13 -15.17
C VAL A 210 13.00 10.79 -14.50
N GLU A 211 13.37 10.85 -13.22
CA GLU A 211 13.56 9.65 -12.38
C GLU A 211 12.21 9.02 -12.00
N PHE A 212 12.22 7.75 -11.58
CA PHE A 212 10.98 7.01 -11.31
C PHE A 212 10.15 7.62 -10.16
N ASP A 213 10.80 8.11 -9.11
CA ASP A 213 10.14 8.84 -8.02
C ASP A 213 9.53 10.16 -8.49
N GLN A 214 10.22 10.92 -9.36
CA GLN A 214 9.66 12.11 -10.00
C GLN A 214 8.41 11.77 -10.82
N SER A 215 8.46 10.72 -11.65
CA SER A 215 7.29 10.26 -12.40
C SER A 215 6.12 9.93 -11.47
N ILE A 216 6.35 9.18 -10.39
CA ILE A 216 5.28 8.85 -9.42
C ILE A 216 4.64 10.13 -8.87
N MET A 217 5.42 11.13 -8.48
CA MET A 217 4.87 12.36 -7.92
C MET A 217 4.14 13.22 -8.96
N ILE A 218 4.72 13.40 -10.14
CA ILE A 218 4.14 14.17 -11.25
C ILE A 218 2.77 13.56 -11.62
N TRP A 219 2.76 12.26 -11.90
CA TRP A 219 1.53 11.55 -12.25
C TRP A 219 0.53 11.52 -11.09
N HIS A 220 0.99 11.45 -9.82
CA HIS A 220 0.09 11.46 -8.67
C HIS A 220 -0.68 12.76 -8.55
N ILE A 221 0.05 13.89 -8.54
CA ILE A 221 -0.56 15.21 -8.43
C ILE A 221 -1.49 15.45 -9.64
N ALA A 222 -1.04 15.13 -10.85
CA ALA A 222 -1.88 15.25 -12.05
C ALA A 222 -3.15 14.40 -11.97
N THR A 223 -3.03 13.15 -11.52
CA THR A 223 -4.18 12.24 -11.32
C THR A 223 -5.15 12.79 -10.28
N GLU A 224 -4.68 13.35 -9.16
CA GLU A 224 -5.58 13.95 -8.16
C GLU A 224 -6.32 15.17 -8.72
N LEU A 225 -5.63 16.05 -9.47
CA LEU A 225 -6.24 17.22 -10.10
C LEU A 225 -7.32 16.83 -11.12
N CYS A 226 -6.98 15.97 -12.09
CA CYS A 226 -7.94 15.47 -13.08
C CYS A 226 -9.11 14.74 -12.40
N TYR A 227 -8.85 13.97 -11.33
CA TYR A 227 -9.90 13.26 -10.60
C TYR A 227 -10.94 14.20 -10.01
N HIS A 228 -10.48 15.31 -9.43
CA HIS A 228 -11.36 16.26 -8.78
C HIS A 228 -12.10 17.14 -9.78
N GLU A 229 -11.51 17.44 -10.94
CA GLU A 229 -12.17 18.16 -12.04
C GLU A 229 -13.31 17.33 -12.66
N ASP A 230 -13.05 16.08 -13.01
CA ASP A 230 -14.02 15.24 -13.73
C ASP A 230 -15.07 14.59 -12.82
N ARG A 231 -14.92 14.70 -11.49
CA ARG A 231 -15.82 14.08 -10.51
C ARG A 231 -17.30 14.39 -10.76
N GLY A 232 -17.58 15.57 -11.32
CA GLY A 232 -18.91 16.05 -11.69
C GLY A 232 -19.52 15.46 -12.95
N ARG A 233 -18.66 15.11 -13.92
CA ARG A 233 -19.05 14.75 -15.30
C ARG A 233 -19.33 13.25 -15.50
N MET A 234 -19.14 12.43 -14.46
CA MET A 234 -19.18 10.97 -14.55
C MET A 234 -20.57 10.35 -14.46
N GLN A 235 -21.46 10.79 -15.33
CA GLN A 235 -22.73 10.13 -15.56
C GLN A 235 -22.83 9.83 -17.06
N GLY A 236 -22.01 8.87 -17.51
CA GLY A 236 -21.97 8.40 -18.90
C GLY A 236 -20.60 7.87 -19.30
N GLU A 237 -20.57 6.65 -19.85
CA GLU A 237 -19.53 6.04 -20.70
C GLU A 237 -18.11 5.72 -20.17
N ILE A 238 -17.53 6.43 -19.21
CA ILE A 238 -16.18 6.05 -18.69
C ILE A 238 -16.31 4.74 -17.88
N PRO A 239 -15.42 3.73 -18.05
CA PRO A 239 -15.39 2.59 -17.15
C PRO A 239 -15.06 3.10 -15.75
N VAL A 240 -16.09 3.22 -14.90
CA VAL A 240 -16.01 3.68 -13.51
C VAL A 240 -14.89 2.97 -12.72
N THR A 241 -14.47 1.80 -13.20
CA THR A 241 -13.31 1.04 -12.74
C THR A 241 -11.98 1.76 -12.98
N GLU A 242 -11.64 2.19 -14.21
CA GLU A 242 -10.35 2.84 -14.53
C GLU A 242 -10.15 4.10 -13.71
N PHE A 243 -11.16 4.98 -13.70
CA PHE A 243 -11.16 6.20 -12.90
C PHE A 243 -10.86 5.96 -11.41
N LYS A 244 -11.60 5.03 -10.79
CA LYS A 244 -11.45 4.72 -9.36
C LYS A 244 -10.11 4.03 -9.06
N MET A 245 -9.63 3.21 -9.99
CA MET A 245 -8.38 2.45 -9.85
C MET A 245 -7.16 3.33 -10.02
N SER A 246 -7.15 4.23 -11.01
CA SER A 246 -6.10 5.24 -11.19
C SER A 246 -5.86 6.02 -9.90
N LYS A 247 -6.93 6.52 -9.25
CA LYS A 247 -6.80 7.20 -7.96
C LYS A 247 -6.29 6.29 -6.83
N LEU A 248 -6.76 5.05 -6.78
CA LEU A 248 -6.34 4.10 -5.74
C LEU A 248 -4.85 3.78 -5.87
N VAL A 249 -4.42 3.35 -7.06
CA VAL A 249 -3.03 2.97 -7.33
C VAL A 249 -2.12 4.19 -7.16
N SER A 250 -2.51 5.34 -7.70
CA SER A 250 -1.77 6.60 -7.52
C SER A 250 -1.50 6.93 -6.04
N ARG A 251 -2.50 6.80 -5.17
CA ARG A 251 -2.36 7.05 -3.73
C ARG A 251 -1.55 5.97 -3.00
N TYR A 252 -1.61 4.74 -3.49
CA TYR A 252 -0.78 3.65 -2.96
C TYR A 252 0.69 3.83 -3.35
N MET A 253 0.98 4.19 -4.61
CA MET A 253 2.35 4.44 -5.07
C MET A 253 2.99 5.62 -4.34
N LEU A 254 2.24 6.70 -4.07
CA LEU A 254 2.73 7.79 -3.22
C LEU A 254 2.98 7.33 -1.78
N TYR A 255 2.10 6.49 -1.22
CA TYR A 255 2.31 5.92 0.12
C TYR A 255 3.63 5.13 0.18
N LEU A 256 3.91 4.28 -0.82
CA LEU A 256 5.16 3.56 -0.91
C LEU A 256 6.37 4.49 -1.02
N LEU A 257 6.27 5.53 -1.87
CA LEU A 257 7.35 6.50 -2.05
C LEU A 257 7.74 7.22 -0.74
N VAL A 258 6.76 7.53 0.11
CA VAL A 258 6.98 8.30 1.34
C VAL A 258 7.34 7.41 2.53
N PHE A 259 6.73 6.24 2.68
CA PHE A 259 6.86 5.40 3.88
C PHE A 259 7.71 4.16 3.68
N HIS A 260 7.87 3.69 2.44
CA HIS A 260 8.65 2.49 2.11
C HIS A 260 9.51 2.72 0.85
N PRO A 261 10.35 3.78 0.81
CA PRO A 261 11.13 4.13 -0.38
C PRO A 261 12.07 3.00 -0.81
N SER A 262 12.52 2.16 0.12
CA SER A 262 13.36 0.98 -0.17
C SER A 262 12.66 -0.08 -1.03
N LYS A 263 11.33 -0.05 -1.15
CA LYS A 263 10.54 -0.97 -2.00
C LYS A 263 10.37 -0.47 -3.43
N LEU A 264 10.81 0.75 -3.71
CA LEU A 264 10.79 1.35 -5.03
C LEU A 264 12.24 1.56 -5.50
N PRO A 265 12.50 1.51 -6.81
CA PRO A 265 13.81 1.83 -7.38
C PRO A 265 14.02 3.36 -7.36
N THR A 266 14.14 3.93 -6.16
CA THR A 266 14.18 5.39 -5.93
C THR A 266 15.31 5.75 -4.99
N VAL A 267 16.07 6.80 -5.32
CA VAL A 267 17.25 7.23 -4.56
C VAL A 267 16.92 8.41 -3.62
N ILE A 268 16.05 9.34 -4.05
CA ILE A 268 15.84 10.64 -3.38
C ILE A 268 14.33 10.94 -3.15
N GLY A 269 13.48 9.92 -3.23
CA GLY A 269 12.02 10.07 -3.21
C GLY A 269 11.45 10.87 -2.03
N GLU A 270 11.93 10.61 -0.81
CA GLU A 270 11.44 11.32 0.39
C GLU A 270 11.84 12.80 0.38
N ILE A 271 13.10 13.13 0.05
CA ILE A 271 13.59 14.51 0.01
C ILE A 271 12.79 15.30 -1.02
N ARG A 272 12.59 14.73 -2.21
CA ARG A 272 11.85 15.39 -3.29
C ARG A 272 10.38 15.62 -2.96
N TYR A 273 9.76 14.65 -2.29
CA TYR A 273 8.41 14.81 -1.76
C TYR A 273 8.32 15.98 -0.79
N GLU A 274 9.29 16.12 0.11
CA GLU A 274 9.32 17.22 1.07
C GLU A 274 9.50 18.58 0.40
N ASP A 275 10.40 18.68 -0.58
CA ASP A 275 10.61 19.92 -1.32
C ASP A 275 9.36 20.34 -2.11
N THR A 276 8.70 19.37 -2.76
CA THR A 276 7.44 19.60 -3.48
C THR A 276 6.30 19.99 -2.54
N LEU A 277 6.25 19.41 -1.35
CA LEU A 277 5.26 19.76 -0.32
C LEU A 277 5.48 21.18 0.19
N ILE A 278 6.73 21.59 0.44
CA ILE A 278 7.09 22.94 0.89
C ILE A 278 6.75 23.96 -0.19
N GLU A 279 7.12 23.71 -1.44
CA GLU A 279 6.80 24.61 -2.56
C GLU A 279 5.29 24.75 -2.74
N SER A 280 4.56 23.63 -2.68
CA SER A 280 3.09 23.66 -2.74
C SER A 280 2.51 24.50 -1.61
N GLN A 281 2.96 24.30 -0.37
CA GLN A 281 2.47 25.06 0.78
C GLN A 281 2.70 26.57 0.62
N LYS A 282 3.90 26.97 0.17
CA LYS A 282 4.21 28.37 -0.13
C LYS A 282 3.28 28.92 -1.22
N PHE A 283 3.15 28.18 -2.32
CA PHE A 283 2.26 28.55 -3.42
C PHE A 283 0.81 28.78 -2.96
N PHE A 284 0.31 27.95 -2.04
CA PHE A 284 -1.04 28.11 -1.50
C PHE A 284 -1.19 29.27 -0.50
N GLU A 285 -0.18 29.52 0.34
CA GLU A 285 -0.20 30.64 1.27
C GLU A 285 -0.13 31.98 0.53
N ASP A 286 0.72 32.10 -0.49
CA ASP A 286 0.84 33.31 -1.32
C ASP A 286 -0.48 33.64 -2.04
N ARG A 287 -1.33 32.63 -2.27
CA ARG A 287 -2.60 32.74 -3.00
C ARG A 287 -3.81 32.56 -2.10
N LYS A 288 -3.63 32.61 -0.77
CA LYS A 288 -4.69 32.42 0.22
C LYS A 288 -5.85 33.41 0.06
N GLU A 289 -5.54 34.64 -0.31
CA GLU A 289 -6.55 35.68 -0.54
C GLU A 289 -7.41 35.40 -1.78
N ASP A 290 -6.82 34.82 -2.83
CA ASP A 290 -7.57 34.37 -4.01
C ASP A 290 -8.50 33.19 -3.67
N MET A 291 -8.11 32.34 -2.72
CA MET A 291 -8.93 31.22 -2.26
C MET A 291 -10.11 31.64 -1.37
N LYS A 292 -10.01 32.80 -0.69
CA LYS A 292 -11.08 33.38 0.13
C LYS A 292 -12.19 33.99 -0.71
N LYS A 293 -11.87 34.49 -1.91
CA LYS A 293 -12.86 35.01 -2.84
C LYS A 293 -13.91 33.92 -3.16
N PRO A 294 -15.21 34.24 -3.13
CA PRO A 294 -16.20 33.34 -3.68
C PRO A 294 -15.85 33.10 -5.16
N PRO A 295 -15.93 31.86 -5.65
CA PRO A 295 -15.74 31.63 -7.08
C PRO A 295 -16.76 32.50 -7.83
N PRO A 296 -16.41 33.03 -9.03
CA PRO A 296 -17.44 33.57 -9.91
C PRO A 296 -18.56 32.53 -9.99
N SER A 297 -19.77 32.99 -9.67
CA SER A 297 -20.95 32.16 -9.46
C SER A 297 -21.08 31.07 -10.54
N GLY A 298 -20.98 29.79 -10.15
CA GLY A 298 -21.35 28.66 -11.01
C GLY A 298 -20.25 27.68 -11.47
N GLN A 299 -18.99 27.77 -11.02
CA GLN A 299 -17.91 27.00 -11.67
C GLN A 299 -17.16 25.99 -10.78
N CYS A 300 -17.88 25.05 -10.17
CA CYS A 300 -17.39 23.68 -10.17
C CYS A 300 -18.43 22.88 -10.98
N SER A 301 -18.01 22.17 -12.03
CA SER A 301 -18.96 21.37 -12.84
C SER A 301 -19.50 20.14 -12.09
N CYS A 302 -19.26 20.06 -10.78
CA CYS A 302 -19.76 19.01 -9.92
C CYS A 302 -21.24 19.21 -9.62
N ASN A 303 -22.09 18.64 -10.48
CA ASN A 303 -23.55 18.55 -10.27
C ASN A 303 -23.96 17.69 -9.05
N LYS A 304 -23.03 17.07 -8.32
CA LYS A 304 -23.32 16.19 -7.16
C LYS A 304 -22.97 16.85 -5.83
N GLN A 305 -23.79 16.56 -4.81
CA GLN A 305 -23.49 16.88 -3.42
C GLN A 305 -22.15 16.28 -3.00
N HIS A 306 -21.24 17.14 -2.55
CA HIS A 306 -20.02 16.73 -1.88
C HIS A 306 -20.36 15.98 -0.60
N LYS A 307 -19.93 14.71 -0.48
CA LYS A 307 -20.14 13.86 0.70
C LYS A 307 -19.62 14.46 2.01
N SER A 308 -18.67 15.39 1.94
CA SER A 308 -18.09 16.08 3.09
C SER A 308 -17.60 17.48 2.72
N ARG A 309 -17.49 18.35 3.73
CA ARG A 309 -16.89 19.70 3.63
C ARG A 309 -15.47 19.64 3.06
N GLU A 310 -14.66 18.70 3.54
CA GLU A 310 -13.30 18.44 3.04
C GLU A 310 -13.30 18.17 1.53
N SER A 311 -14.20 17.32 1.05
CA SER A 311 -14.25 16.96 -0.37
C SER A 311 -14.72 18.10 -1.28
N ARG A 312 -15.43 19.10 -0.73
CA ARG A 312 -15.81 20.35 -1.40
C ARG A 312 -14.62 21.29 -1.49
N HIS A 313 -13.88 21.45 -0.39
CA HIS A 313 -12.65 22.25 -0.37
C HIS A 313 -11.62 21.70 -1.35
N LEU A 314 -11.35 20.39 -1.34
CA LEU A 314 -10.43 19.75 -2.30
C LEU A 314 -10.81 20.04 -3.75
N CYS A 315 -12.10 19.95 -4.08
CA CYS A 315 -12.60 20.24 -5.41
C CYS A 315 -12.39 21.70 -5.82
N LYS A 316 -12.69 22.65 -4.91
CA LYS A 316 -12.45 24.09 -5.12
C LYS A 316 -10.97 24.36 -5.40
N VAL A 317 -10.10 23.77 -4.58
CA VAL A 317 -8.64 23.91 -4.71
C VAL A 317 -8.15 23.39 -6.06
N CYS A 318 -8.60 22.21 -6.49
CA CYS A 318 -8.17 21.62 -7.76
C CYS A 318 -8.59 22.47 -8.96
N HIS A 319 -9.84 22.98 -8.97
CA HIS A 319 -10.30 23.84 -10.06
C HIS A 319 -9.50 25.15 -10.12
N LEU A 320 -9.20 25.76 -8.97
CA LEU A 320 -8.35 26.96 -8.92
C LEU A 320 -6.95 26.68 -9.45
N LEU A 321 -6.32 25.56 -9.04
CA LEU A 321 -5.00 25.18 -9.52
C LEU A 321 -4.97 24.97 -11.04
N LEU A 322 -5.98 24.29 -11.58
CA LEU A 322 -6.07 24.01 -13.01
C LEU A 322 -6.32 25.28 -13.84
N GLN A 323 -7.15 26.22 -13.35
CA GLN A 323 -7.32 27.53 -13.97
C GLN A 323 -6.03 28.34 -13.94
N MET A 324 -5.32 28.37 -12.82
CA MET A 324 -4.06 29.11 -12.71
C MET A 324 -2.93 28.53 -13.56
N THR A 325 -3.01 27.24 -13.92
CA THR A 325 -2.05 26.58 -14.81
C THR A 325 -2.15 27.09 -16.24
N THR A 326 -3.35 27.46 -16.71
CA THR A 326 -3.52 28.00 -18.09
C THR A 326 -2.97 29.42 -18.24
N ASP A 327 -2.80 30.14 -17.13
CA ASP A 327 -2.37 31.54 -17.12
C ASP A 327 -0.85 31.72 -16.91
N LEU A 328 -0.11 30.63 -16.65
CA LEU A 328 1.32 30.67 -16.37
C LEU A 328 2.14 30.70 -17.68
N PRO A 329 3.03 31.70 -17.87
CA PRO A 329 3.88 31.74 -19.05
C PRO A 329 4.94 30.62 -19.01
N PRO A 330 5.28 30.02 -20.17
CA PRO A 330 6.08 28.79 -20.27
C PRO A 330 7.50 28.88 -19.68
N HIS A 331 8.02 30.09 -19.43
CA HIS A 331 9.34 30.28 -18.82
C HIS A 331 9.37 29.99 -17.30
N LYS A 332 8.24 30.13 -16.58
CA LYS A 332 8.13 29.70 -15.17
C LYS A 332 7.90 28.19 -15.00
N LEU A 333 7.58 27.49 -16.10
CA LEU A 333 7.47 26.03 -16.16
C LEU A 333 8.81 25.35 -16.46
N ARG A 334 9.89 26.12 -16.69
CA ARG A 334 11.25 25.62 -16.73
C ARG A 334 11.86 25.82 -15.34
N ALA A 335 12.09 24.70 -14.67
CA ALA A 335 12.71 24.58 -13.36
C ALA A 335 13.82 25.63 -13.15
N ASP A 336 13.61 26.53 -12.19
CA ASP A 336 14.71 27.05 -11.41
C ASP A 336 15.27 25.90 -10.56
N LYS A 337 16.42 26.07 -9.88
CA LYS A 337 17.19 25.03 -9.18
C LYS A 337 16.45 24.21 -8.07
N SER A 338 15.13 24.30 -7.95
CA SER A 338 14.33 23.48 -7.03
C SER A 338 14.18 22.04 -7.54
N THR A 339 14.32 21.09 -6.62
CA THR A 339 14.07 19.65 -6.80
C THR A 339 12.57 19.31 -6.94
N SER A 340 11.69 20.29 -6.76
CA SER A 340 10.24 20.11 -6.78
C SER A 340 9.71 19.76 -8.18
N VAL A 341 8.57 19.08 -8.23
CA VAL A 341 7.91 18.67 -9.48
C VAL A 341 6.49 19.24 -9.63
N LEU A 342 6.16 20.26 -8.86
CA LEU A 342 4.80 20.81 -8.77
C LEU A 342 4.31 21.35 -10.12
N PHE A 343 5.14 22.13 -10.80
CA PHE A 343 4.80 22.77 -12.07
C PHE A 343 4.75 21.77 -13.23
N GLU A 344 5.62 20.76 -13.20
CA GLU A 344 5.59 19.60 -14.09
C GLU A 344 4.27 18.84 -13.94
N ALA A 345 3.82 18.61 -12.71
CA ALA A 345 2.53 17.97 -12.46
C ALA A 345 1.35 18.78 -12.99
N PHE A 346 1.38 20.10 -12.84
CA PHE A 346 0.36 21.00 -13.37
C PHE A 346 0.34 20.97 -14.90
N ARG A 347 1.52 21.03 -15.52
CA ARG A 347 1.68 20.88 -16.96
C ARG A 347 1.08 19.56 -17.46
N LEU A 348 1.41 18.43 -16.81
CA LEU A 348 0.86 17.12 -17.18
C LEU A 348 -0.68 17.09 -17.04
N ALA A 349 -1.22 17.63 -15.93
CA ALA A 349 -2.67 17.68 -15.71
C ALA A 349 -3.40 18.49 -16.79
N SER A 350 -2.82 19.61 -17.21
CA SER A 350 -3.34 20.45 -18.29
C SER A 350 -3.32 19.74 -19.64
N GLN A 351 -2.22 19.06 -19.98
CA GLN A 351 -2.11 18.32 -21.25
C GLN A 351 -3.06 17.11 -21.32
N LEU A 352 -3.26 16.40 -20.20
CA LEU A 352 -4.21 15.28 -20.12
C LEU A 352 -5.66 15.69 -20.33
N LYS A 353 -6.02 16.96 -20.04
CA LYS A 353 -7.40 17.46 -20.11
C LYS A 353 -8.03 17.36 -21.50
N LEU A 354 -7.21 17.34 -22.54
CA LEU A 354 -7.65 17.43 -23.94
C LEU A 354 -8.02 16.09 -24.58
N ASP A 355 -8.02 14.98 -23.82
CA ASP A 355 -8.18 13.64 -24.39
C ASP A 355 -9.38 12.87 -23.80
N ASP A 356 -10.23 12.34 -24.68
CA ASP A 356 -11.36 11.45 -24.36
C ASP A 356 -10.88 10.10 -23.79
N GLN A 357 -9.64 9.69 -24.09
CA GLN A 357 -8.99 8.48 -23.58
C GLN A 357 -8.19 8.71 -22.29
N LYS A 358 -8.23 9.92 -21.71
CA LYS A 358 -7.46 10.31 -20.52
C LYS A 358 -7.43 9.25 -19.41
N TRP A 359 -8.59 8.75 -18.98
CA TRP A 359 -8.66 7.81 -17.85
C TRP A 359 -8.15 6.41 -18.19
N ARG A 360 -8.27 6.00 -19.46
CA ARG A 360 -7.69 4.76 -19.97
C ARG A 360 -6.16 4.84 -19.92
N VAL A 361 -5.60 5.93 -20.43
CA VAL A 361 -4.15 6.17 -20.44
C VAL A 361 -3.59 6.26 -19.01
N ILE A 362 -4.20 7.09 -18.15
CA ILE A 362 -3.79 7.21 -16.75
C ILE A 362 -3.84 5.84 -16.05
N SER A 363 -4.90 5.05 -16.30
CA SER A 363 -5.04 3.71 -15.73
C SER A 363 -3.90 2.78 -16.17
N GLN A 364 -3.58 2.77 -17.46
CA GLN A 364 -2.52 1.95 -18.02
C GLN A 364 -1.13 2.35 -17.51
N VAL A 365 -0.83 3.65 -17.44
CA VAL A 365 0.44 4.16 -16.88
C VAL A 365 0.59 3.74 -15.42
N TRP A 366 -0.46 3.86 -14.60
CA TRP A 366 -0.40 3.39 -13.21
C TRP A 366 -0.23 1.88 -13.10
N ALA A 367 -0.86 1.10 -13.97
CA ALA A 367 -0.64 -0.35 -14.00
C ALA A 367 0.82 -0.68 -14.32
N MET A 368 1.41 0.00 -15.31
CA MET A 368 2.82 -0.18 -15.69
C MET A 368 3.78 0.21 -14.55
N MET A 369 3.57 1.36 -13.91
CA MET A 369 4.39 1.78 -12.76
C MET A 369 4.28 0.80 -11.59
N LEU A 370 3.09 0.26 -11.33
CA LEU A 370 2.86 -0.74 -10.28
C LEU A 370 3.52 -2.09 -10.59
N PHE A 371 3.46 -2.56 -11.83
CA PHE A 371 4.14 -3.81 -12.19
C PHE A 371 5.64 -3.64 -12.32
N TYR A 372 6.10 -2.46 -12.71
CA TYR A 372 7.52 -2.13 -12.69
C TYR A 372 8.09 -2.14 -11.27
N SER A 373 7.40 -1.56 -10.28
CA SER A 373 7.87 -1.65 -8.90
C SER A 373 7.98 -3.09 -8.42
N VAL A 374 6.98 -3.94 -8.70
CA VAL A 374 7.02 -5.37 -8.37
C VAL A 374 8.17 -6.11 -9.05
N ARG A 375 8.46 -5.81 -10.32
CA ARG A 375 9.59 -6.42 -11.06
C ARG A 375 10.95 -6.04 -10.48
N GLN A 376 11.06 -4.84 -9.92
CA GLN A 376 12.30 -4.33 -9.33
C GLN A 376 12.45 -4.71 -7.85
N SER A 377 11.37 -5.08 -7.18
CA SER A 377 11.41 -5.58 -5.80
C SER A 377 12.10 -6.94 -5.70
N LYS A 378 12.83 -7.16 -4.62
CA LYS A 378 13.48 -8.44 -4.35
C LYS A 378 12.55 -9.37 -3.57
N GLY A 379 12.63 -10.67 -3.80
CA GLY A 379 11.77 -11.66 -3.13
C GLY A 379 11.77 -11.55 -1.60
N TYR A 380 12.92 -11.29 -0.97
CA TYR A 380 12.99 -11.14 0.49
C TYR A 380 12.26 -9.88 1.01
N GLU A 381 12.09 -8.84 0.21
CA GLU A 381 11.37 -7.61 0.61
C GLU A 381 9.87 -7.89 0.75
N HIS A 382 9.35 -8.79 -0.11
CA HIS A 382 7.99 -9.29 0.00
C HIS A 382 7.81 -10.19 1.23
N CYS A 383 8.82 -10.99 1.57
CA CYS A 383 8.85 -11.77 2.81
C CYS A 383 8.84 -10.86 4.05
N ASP A 384 9.70 -9.84 4.12
CA ASP A 384 9.73 -8.87 5.22
C ASP A 384 8.36 -8.19 5.42
N SER A 385 7.69 -7.86 4.30
CA SER A 385 6.36 -7.25 4.29
C SER A 385 5.26 -8.15 4.87
N LEU A 386 5.45 -9.48 4.88
CA LEU A 386 4.50 -10.41 5.50
C LEU A 386 4.43 -10.25 7.01
N SER A 387 5.54 -9.92 7.67
CA SER A 387 5.57 -9.64 9.11
C SER A 387 4.61 -8.52 9.53
N ARG A 388 4.24 -7.63 8.59
CA ARG A 388 3.40 -6.43 8.80
C ARG A 388 1.98 -6.56 8.27
N GLY A 389 1.53 -7.77 7.90
CA GLY A 389 0.15 -8.02 7.44
C GLY A 389 -0.03 -8.12 5.93
N GLY A 390 1.04 -8.27 5.16
CA GLY A 390 0.99 -8.55 3.73
C GLY A 390 0.57 -7.33 2.88
N GLU A 391 1.52 -6.78 2.11
CA GLU A 391 1.25 -5.63 1.26
C GLU A 391 0.63 -6.00 -0.08
N LEU A 392 -0.04 -5.05 -0.74
CA LEU A 392 -0.58 -5.23 -2.08
C LEU A 392 0.52 -5.65 -3.07
N LEU A 393 1.73 -5.07 -2.96
CA LEU A 393 2.89 -5.47 -3.75
C LEU A 393 3.21 -6.97 -3.63
N SER A 394 3.20 -7.55 -2.43
CA SER A 394 3.48 -8.98 -2.22
C SER A 394 2.44 -9.88 -2.90
N HIS A 395 1.17 -9.46 -2.89
CA HIS A 395 0.10 -10.18 -3.59
C HIS A 395 0.27 -10.13 -5.11
N ILE A 396 0.61 -8.95 -5.65
CA ILE A 396 0.86 -8.80 -7.09
C ILE A 396 2.11 -9.58 -7.50
N TRP A 397 3.17 -9.54 -6.70
CA TRP A 397 4.39 -10.30 -6.92
C TRP A 397 4.11 -11.80 -7.06
N LEU A 398 3.38 -12.39 -6.11
CA LEU A 398 3.06 -13.82 -6.16
C LEU A 398 2.12 -14.17 -7.33
N LEU A 399 1.16 -13.29 -7.64
CA LEU A 399 0.34 -13.44 -8.86
C LEU A 399 1.18 -13.41 -10.13
N MET A 400 2.15 -12.49 -10.23
CA MET A 400 3.07 -12.39 -11.36
C MET A 400 3.98 -13.60 -11.45
N ALA A 401 4.43 -14.17 -10.33
CA ALA A 401 5.18 -15.41 -10.28
C ALA A 401 4.37 -16.59 -10.84
N HIS A 402 3.10 -16.74 -10.45
CA HIS A 402 2.21 -17.78 -10.96
C HIS A 402 1.92 -17.67 -12.46
N LEU A 403 1.92 -16.43 -12.98
CA LEU A 403 1.77 -16.17 -14.41
C LEU A 403 3.11 -16.29 -15.17
N GLY A 404 4.20 -16.67 -14.50
CA GLY A 404 5.53 -16.77 -15.13
C GLY A 404 6.12 -15.43 -15.55
N ILE A 405 5.63 -14.30 -15.03
CA ILE A 405 6.10 -12.95 -15.38
C ILE A 405 7.34 -12.57 -14.58
N VAL A 406 7.42 -13.00 -13.31
CA VAL A 406 8.58 -12.78 -12.42
C VAL A 406 9.25 -14.11 -12.13
N GLN A 407 10.58 -14.18 -12.24
CA GLN A 407 11.33 -15.38 -11.83
C GLN A 407 11.28 -15.51 -10.31
N THR A 408 10.64 -16.57 -9.83
CA THR A 408 10.93 -17.05 -8.47
C THR A 408 12.27 -17.76 -8.54
N VAL A 409 13.15 -17.50 -7.57
CA VAL A 409 14.39 -18.28 -7.44
C VAL A 409 13.96 -19.72 -7.19
N HIS A 410 13.91 -20.54 -8.23
CA HIS A 410 13.65 -21.96 -8.10
C HIS A 410 14.91 -22.60 -7.53
N PRO A 411 14.87 -23.22 -6.32
CA PRO A 411 15.86 -24.23 -6.02
C PRO A 411 15.73 -25.36 -7.06
N PRO A 412 16.82 -26.02 -7.46
CA PRO A 412 16.78 -27.07 -8.47
C PRO A 412 15.87 -28.21 -7.96
N GLY A 413 14.67 -28.35 -8.55
CA GLY A 413 13.68 -29.38 -8.20
C GLY A 413 12.20 -28.97 -8.14
N GLY A 414 11.82 -27.73 -8.51
CA GLY A 414 10.49 -27.16 -8.27
C GLY A 414 9.35 -27.45 -9.28
N ASP A 415 9.49 -28.40 -10.21
CA ASP A 415 8.56 -28.60 -11.35
C ASP A 415 7.15 -29.12 -10.98
N CYS A 416 6.85 -29.35 -9.70
CA CYS A 416 5.59 -29.97 -9.28
C CYS A 416 4.45 -28.97 -8.96
N ILE A 417 4.76 -27.70 -8.66
CA ILE A 417 3.73 -26.74 -8.16
C ILE A 417 3.11 -25.91 -9.30
N THR A 418 3.85 -25.63 -10.38
CA THR A 418 3.39 -24.82 -11.52
C THR A 418 2.30 -25.50 -12.37
N LYS A 419 2.11 -26.83 -12.25
CA LYS A 419 1.10 -27.59 -13.02
C LYS A 419 -0.33 -27.53 -12.46
N LEU A 420 -0.56 -26.96 -11.28
CA LEU A 420 -1.89 -26.91 -10.67
C LEU A 420 -2.77 -25.73 -11.13
N ILE A 421 -2.20 -24.74 -11.83
CA ILE A 421 -2.90 -23.48 -12.16
C ILE A 421 -3.19 -23.34 -13.68
N THR A 422 -2.58 -24.18 -14.52
CA THR A 422 -2.76 -24.17 -15.98
C THR A 422 -3.85 -25.12 -16.50
N LYS A 423 -4.68 -25.70 -15.63
CA LYS A 423 -5.90 -26.44 -16.03
C LYS A 423 -7.18 -25.83 -15.45
#